data_AF-A0A970P8N9-F1
#
_entry.id   AF-A0A970P8N9-F1
#
_cell.length_a   1.000
_cell.length_b   1.000
_cell.length_c   1.000
_cell.angle_alpha   90.00
_cell.angle_beta   90.00
_cell.angle_gamma   90.00
#
_symmetry.space_group_name_H-M   'P 1'
#
loop_
_entity.id
_entity.type
_entity.pdbx_description
1 polymer ?
#
loop_
_entity_poly.entity_id
_entity_poly.type
_entity_poly.pdbx_seq_one_letter_code
_entity_poly.pdbx_strand_id
1 'polypeptide(L)'
;MMVRNVLLTGVGGQGIITASTVLAQACRLAGWQVKKSEVHGMSQRGGSVNSYVRFSADEQIASPLIPEGEAEMMLAFEPLEGLRQIRQATPDAVVLVEERRIVPVTVNMPGVTYPDDVIERLVASGRRVTVVPASATAVELGESRAANMVMLGALATQIELADEIWSEAAALVLKPRALEVNLRAFEAGRQLVPAGV
;
A
#
# COMPACT_ATOMS: atom_id res chain seq x y z
N MET A 1 -12.16 17.02 -7.49
CA MET A 1 -10.84 16.40 -7.25
C MET A 1 -10.42 15.67 -8.51
N MET A 2 -9.21 15.93 -9.01
CA MET A 2 -8.61 15.15 -10.10
C MET A 2 -8.57 13.65 -9.75
N VAL A 3 -8.49 12.77 -10.75
CA VAL A 3 -8.27 11.34 -10.51
C VAL A 3 -6.96 11.12 -9.76
N ARG A 4 -7.06 10.52 -8.57
CA ARG A 4 -5.92 10.13 -7.74
C ARG A 4 -5.52 8.69 -8.02
N ASN A 5 -4.22 8.45 -8.11
CA ASN A 5 -3.65 7.14 -8.46
C ASN A 5 -2.78 6.57 -7.33
N VAL A 6 -3.17 5.41 -6.78
CA VAL A 6 -2.42 4.68 -5.74
C VAL A 6 -1.98 3.32 -6.25
N LEU A 7 -0.67 3.04 -6.17
CA LEU A 7 -0.09 1.72 -6.42
C LEU A 7 0.29 1.04 -5.11
N LEU A 8 -0.26 -0.14 -4.86
CA LEU A 8 0.15 -1.01 -3.77
C LEU A 8 0.96 -2.17 -4.36
N THR A 9 2.20 -2.35 -3.92
CA THR A 9 3.12 -3.35 -4.48
C THR A 9 3.83 -4.14 -3.37
N GLY A 10 4.16 -5.39 -3.63
CA GLY A 10 4.90 -6.24 -2.71
C GLY A 10 4.82 -7.71 -3.07
N VAL A 11 4.98 -8.57 -2.07
CA VAL A 11 5.02 -10.02 -2.24
C VAL A 11 3.72 -10.66 -1.75
N GLY A 12 3.26 -11.68 -2.47
CA GLY A 12 2.04 -12.43 -2.14
C GLY A 12 2.07 -13.00 -0.72
N GLY A 13 1.03 -12.69 0.06
CA GLY A 13 0.90 -13.04 1.48
C GLY A 13 0.91 -11.84 2.43
N GLN A 14 1.26 -10.64 1.96
CA GLN A 14 1.37 -9.43 2.79
C GLN A 14 0.07 -8.63 2.96
N GLY A 15 -1.07 -9.10 2.44
CA GLY A 15 -2.35 -8.39 2.59
C GLY A 15 -2.55 -7.17 1.67
N ILE A 16 -1.79 -7.08 0.57
CA ILE A 16 -1.88 -6.01 -0.45
C ILE A 16 -3.30 -5.89 -1.03
N ILE A 17 -3.93 -7.03 -1.38
CA ILE A 17 -5.30 -7.08 -1.89
C ILE A 17 -6.30 -6.63 -0.81
N THR A 18 -6.09 -7.03 0.45
CA THR A 18 -6.94 -6.60 1.56
C THR A 18 -6.85 -5.09 1.75
N ALA A 19 -5.64 -4.52 1.85
CA ALA A 19 -5.44 -3.09 2.05
C ALA A 19 -6.03 -2.25 0.90
N SER A 20 -5.76 -2.63 -0.35
CA SER A 20 -6.34 -1.97 -1.53
C SER A 20 -7.86 -2.09 -1.60
N THR A 21 -8.43 -3.20 -1.11
CA THR A 21 -9.88 -3.37 -1.05
C THR A 21 -10.50 -2.49 0.03
N VAL A 22 -9.88 -2.36 1.21
CA VAL A 22 -10.32 -1.40 2.24
C VAL A 22 -10.27 0.03 1.71
N LEU A 23 -9.16 0.44 1.06
CA LEU A 23 -9.05 1.74 0.41
C LEU A 23 -10.20 1.97 -0.59
N ALA A 24 -10.46 1.00 -1.47
CA ALA A 24 -11.53 1.14 -2.45
C ALA A 24 -12.92 1.22 -1.80
N GLN A 25 -13.15 0.47 -0.72
CA GLN A 25 -14.40 0.57 0.05
C GLN A 25 -14.54 1.93 0.73
N ALA A 26 -13.46 2.49 1.27
CA ALA A 26 -13.46 3.82 1.89
C ALA A 26 -13.85 4.88 0.85
N CYS A 27 -13.22 4.88 -0.33
CA CYS A 27 -13.61 5.79 -1.42
C CYS A 27 -15.08 5.61 -1.82
N ARG A 28 -15.57 4.37 -1.93
CA ARG A 28 -16.97 4.09 -2.28
C ARG A 28 -17.95 4.61 -1.22
N LEU A 29 -17.64 4.43 0.06
CA LEU A 29 -18.45 4.92 1.18
C LEU A 29 -18.48 6.45 1.22
N ALA A 30 -17.39 7.11 0.81
CA ALA A 30 -17.32 8.56 0.63
C ALA A 30 -18.13 9.09 -0.57
N GLY A 31 -18.80 8.21 -1.33
CA GLY A 31 -19.52 8.57 -2.55
C GLY A 31 -18.60 8.85 -3.75
N TRP A 32 -17.30 8.55 -3.65
CA TRP A 32 -16.36 8.78 -4.73
C TRP A 32 -16.45 7.68 -5.77
N GLN A 33 -16.10 8.02 -7.00
CA GLN A 33 -15.86 7.02 -8.02
C GLN A 33 -14.53 6.32 -7.74
N VAL A 34 -14.52 5.00 -7.86
CA VAL A 34 -13.32 4.19 -7.64
C VAL A 34 -13.24 3.05 -8.64
N LYS A 35 -12.03 2.80 -9.15
CA LYS A 35 -11.70 1.61 -9.92
C LYS A 35 -10.46 0.95 -9.34
N LYS A 36 -10.52 -0.37 -9.20
CA LYS A 36 -9.42 -1.20 -8.72
C LYS A 36 -9.05 -2.22 -9.79
N SER A 37 -7.76 -2.43 -9.99
CA SER A 37 -7.20 -3.57 -10.74
C SER A 37 -6.11 -4.24 -9.91
N GLU A 38 -5.82 -5.49 -10.21
CA GLU A 38 -4.72 -6.21 -9.58
C GLU A 38 -4.03 -7.11 -10.60
N VAL A 39 -2.71 -7.19 -10.46
CA VAL A 39 -1.84 -8.08 -11.21
C VAL A 39 -1.07 -8.89 -10.19
N HIS A 40 -1.34 -10.19 -10.14
CA HIS A 40 -0.59 -11.14 -9.34
C HIS A 40 0.17 -12.08 -10.28
N GLY A 41 1.44 -12.36 -9.96
CA GLY A 41 2.18 -13.41 -10.66
C GLY A 41 1.46 -14.77 -10.55
N MET A 42 1.83 -15.74 -11.40
CA MET A 42 1.27 -17.10 -11.36
C MET A 42 1.43 -17.79 -10.00
N SER A 43 2.35 -17.32 -9.15
CA SER A 43 2.48 -17.76 -7.76
C SER A 43 1.75 -16.80 -6.82
N GLN A 44 0.61 -17.23 -6.28
CA GLN A 44 -0.19 -16.47 -5.30
C GLN A 44 0.54 -16.25 -3.95
N ARG A 45 1.65 -16.95 -3.70
CA ARG A 45 2.52 -16.76 -2.52
C ARG A 45 3.97 -16.64 -2.95
N GLY A 46 4.68 -15.63 -2.44
CA GLY A 46 6.10 -15.42 -2.76
C GLY A 46 6.39 -14.81 -4.14
N GLY A 47 5.36 -14.50 -4.94
CA GLY A 47 5.46 -13.77 -6.20
C GLY A 47 5.12 -12.29 -6.04
N SER A 48 5.49 -11.47 -7.03
CA SER A 48 5.14 -10.05 -7.10
C SER A 48 3.62 -9.88 -7.23
N VAL A 49 3.08 -8.93 -6.46
CA VAL A 49 1.67 -8.55 -6.45
C VAL A 49 1.59 -7.03 -6.53
N ASN A 50 0.84 -6.54 -7.52
CA ASN A 50 0.52 -5.14 -7.69
C ASN A 50 -1.00 -4.95 -7.63
N SER A 51 -1.47 -3.97 -6.86
CA SER A 51 -2.85 -3.52 -6.91
C SER A 51 -2.89 -2.02 -7.20
N TYR A 52 -3.71 -1.66 -8.17
CA TYR A 52 -3.90 -0.31 -8.66
C TYR A 52 -5.26 0.18 -8.17
N VAL A 53 -5.30 1.32 -7.49
CA VAL A 53 -6.54 1.95 -7.05
C VAL A 53 -6.56 3.37 -7.60
N ARG A 54 -7.61 3.68 -8.36
CA ARG A 54 -7.88 5.01 -8.92
C ARG A 54 -9.17 5.51 -8.33
N PHE A 55 -9.20 6.75 -7.85
CA PHE A 55 -10.41 7.33 -7.28
C PHE A 55 -10.54 8.83 -7.54
N SER A 56 -11.77 9.33 -7.59
CA SER A 56 -12.08 10.75 -7.73
C SER A 56 -13.47 11.04 -7.14
N ALA A 57 -13.61 12.20 -6.50
CA ALA A 57 -14.91 12.68 -6.02
C ALA A 57 -15.80 13.19 -7.17
N ASP A 58 -15.22 13.71 -8.26
CA ASP A 58 -15.95 14.50 -9.26
C ASP A 58 -15.73 14.02 -10.71
N GLU A 59 -14.65 13.30 -10.99
CA GLU A 59 -14.27 12.89 -12.35
C GLU A 59 -14.62 11.44 -12.66
N GLN A 60 -14.91 11.20 -13.95
CA GLN A 60 -15.11 9.86 -14.46
C GLN A 60 -13.77 9.18 -14.79
N ILE A 61 -13.57 8.02 -14.20
CA ILE A 61 -12.47 7.09 -14.37
C ILE A 61 -12.88 6.06 -15.44
N ALA A 62 -12.38 6.25 -16.66
CA ALA A 62 -12.68 5.33 -17.76
C ALA A 62 -12.01 3.95 -17.58
N SER A 63 -10.78 3.91 -17.06
CA SER A 63 -9.94 2.70 -16.97
C SER A 63 -9.47 2.41 -15.54
N PRO A 64 -9.41 1.12 -15.12
CA PRO A 64 -8.85 0.76 -13.82
C PRO A 64 -7.32 0.72 -13.79
N LEU A 65 -6.65 0.88 -14.95
CA LEU A 65 -5.19 0.86 -15.05
C LEU A 65 -4.60 2.25 -14.77
N ILE A 66 -3.49 2.29 -14.04
CA ILE A 66 -2.68 3.51 -13.83
C ILE A 66 -1.65 3.56 -14.97
N PRO A 67 -1.59 4.64 -15.76
CA PRO A 67 -0.53 4.82 -16.75
C PRO A 67 0.86 4.90 -16.11
N GLU A 68 1.89 4.51 -16.87
CA GLU A 68 3.25 4.57 -16.36
C GLU A 68 3.65 6.00 -16.00
N GLY A 69 4.24 6.18 -14.82
CA GLY A 69 4.64 7.47 -14.29
C GLY A 69 3.52 8.31 -13.68
N GLU A 70 2.30 7.78 -13.55
CA GLU A 70 1.14 8.52 -13.03
C GLU A 70 0.70 8.11 -11.60
N ALA A 71 1.39 7.20 -10.92
CA ALA A 71 1.08 6.92 -9.51
C ALA A 71 1.58 8.07 -8.62
N GLU A 72 0.66 8.80 -8.00
CA GLU A 72 0.96 9.89 -7.04
C GLU A 72 1.30 9.34 -5.66
N MET A 73 0.84 8.13 -5.36
CA MET A 73 1.06 7.46 -4.09
C MET A 73 1.44 6.01 -4.33
N MET A 74 2.42 5.52 -3.57
CA MET A 74 2.85 4.13 -3.58
C MET A 74 2.94 3.57 -2.16
N LEU A 75 2.32 2.42 -1.93
CA LEU A 75 2.65 1.56 -0.79
C LEU A 75 3.49 0.39 -1.26
N ALA A 76 4.76 0.38 -0.87
CA ALA A 76 5.65 -0.75 -1.06
C ALA A 76 5.67 -1.59 0.22
N PHE A 77 5.02 -2.75 0.19
CA PHE A 77 5.01 -3.71 1.31
C PHE A 77 6.34 -4.48 1.38
N GLU A 78 7.17 -4.41 0.35
CA GLU A 78 8.48 -5.02 0.27
C GLU A 78 9.42 -4.07 -0.50
N PRO A 79 10.63 -3.76 0.01
CA PRO A 79 11.47 -2.72 -0.58
C PRO A 79 11.85 -2.95 -2.05
N LEU A 80 12.21 -4.18 -2.42
CA LEU A 80 12.70 -4.50 -3.76
C LEU A 80 11.56 -4.44 -4.78
N GLU A 81 10.35 -4.84 -4.40
CA GLU A 81 9.16 -4.65 -5.22
C GLU A 81 8.81 -3.17 -5.39
N GLY A 82 8.93 -2.37 -4.32
CA GLY A 82 8.83 -0.91 -4.41
C GLY A 82 9.81 -0.32 -5.42
N LEU A 83 11.08 -0.72 -5.34
CA LEU A 83 12.13 -0.25 -6.25
C LEU A 83 11.89 -0.71 -7.69
N ARG A 84 11.37 -1.92 -7.92
CA ARG A 84 10.97 -2.40 -9.26
C ARG A 84 9.86 -1.55 -9.85
N GLN A 85 8.91 -1.10 -9.04
CA GLN A 85 7.76 -0.31 -9.47
C GLN A 85 8.00 1.21 -9.46
N ILE A 86 9.18 1.69 -9.05
CA ILE A 86 9.42 3.14 -8.85
C ILE A 86 9.16 3.99 -10.10
N ARG A 87 9.31 3.42 -11.30
CA ARG A 87 9.00 4.09 -12.58
C ARG A 87 7.52 4.36 -12.79
N GLN A 88 6.64 3.61 -12.14
CA GLN A 88 5.20 3.85 -12.16
C GLN A 88 4.83 5.13 -11.40
N ALA A 89 5.68 5.58 -10.47
CA ALA A 89 5.44 6.74 -9.64
C ALA A 89 5.85 8.05 -10.33
N THR A 90 4.99 9.06 -10.18
CA THR A 90 5.29 10.45 -10.55
C THR A 90 6.58 10.94 -9.84
N PRO A 91 7.23 12.00 -10.34
CA PRO A 91 8.39 12.59 -9.66
C PRO A 91 8.10 13.05 -8.22
N ASP A 92 6.90 13.59 -7.96
CA ASP A 92 6.50 14.15 -6.65
C ASP A 92 5.76 13.15 -5.75
N ALA A 93 5.73 11.87 -6.15
CA ALA A 93 4.96 10.84 -5.48
C ALA A 93 5.35 10.68 -4.01
N VAL A 94 4.33 10.41 -3.19
CA VAL A 94 4.53 9.87 -1.83
C VAL A 94 4.78 8.38 -1.95
N VAL A 95 5.90 7.90 -1.42
CA VAL A 95 6.26 6.49 -1.39
C VAL A 95 6.40 6.05 0.06
N LEU A 96 5.49 5.21 0.52
CA LEU A 96 5.52 4.59 1.84
C LEU A 96 6.06 3.17 1.69
N VAL A 97 7.21 2.89 2.26
CA VAL A 97 7.89 1.60 2.12
C VAL A 97 8.08 0.91 3.46
N GLU A 98 7.66 -0.34 3.55
CA GLU A 98 7.96 -1.24 4.67
C GLU A 98 9.41 -1.72 4.57
N GLU A 99 10.14 -1.77 5.69
CA GLU A 99 11.55 -2.17 5.71
C GLU A 99 11.77 -3.70 5.63
N ARG A 100 10.74 -4.50 5.90
CA ARG A 100 10.83 -5.97 5.91
C ARG A 100 11.17 -6.50 4.52
N ARG A 101 12.37 -7.07 4.42
CA ARG A 101 12.85 -7.80 3.25
C ARG A 101 12.20 -9.18 3.18
N ILE A 102 11.67 -9.52 2.01
CA ILE A 102 11.24 -10.89 1.71
C ILE A 102 12.04 -11.32 0.49
N VAL A 103 12.70 -12.46 0.55
CA VAL A 103 13.39 -13.04 -0.61
C VAL A 103 12.35 -13.79 -1.44
N PRO A 104 11.95 -13.32 -2.64
CA PRO A 104 11.03 -14.08 -3.48
C PRO A 104 11.56 -15.49 -3.76
N VAL A 105 10.66 -16.46 -3.89
CA VAL A 105 11.05 -17.85 -4.21
C VAL A 105 11.76 -17.92 -5.57
N THR A 106 11.50 -16.97 -6.47
CA THR A 106 12.15 -16.85 -7.79
C THR A 106 13.61 -16.40 -7.74
N VAL A 107 14.05 -15.71 -6.68
CA VAL A 107 15.46 -15.36 -6.45
C VAL A 107 16.21 -16.40 -5.61
N ASN A 108 15.58 -17.52 -5.28
CA ASN A 108 16.27 -18.69 -4.70
C ASN A 108 17.11 -19.45 -5.75
N MET A 109 17.48 -18.78 -6.84
CA MET A 109 18.48 -19.25 -7.81
C MET A 109 19.87 -19.04 -7.21
N PRO A 110 20.76 -20.03 -7.30
CA PRO A 110 22.14 -19.89 -6.82
C PRO A 110 22.81 -18.65 -7.42
N GLY A 111 23.31 -17.76 -6.56
CA GLY A 111 24.07 -16.56 -6.96
C GLY A 111 23.28 -15.26 -7.06
N VAL A 112 21.96 -15.25 -6.86
CA VAL A 112 21.19 -13.99 -6.77
C VAL A 112 21.03 -13.57 -5.31
N THR A 113 21.64 -12.45 -4.95
CA THR A 113 21.53 -11.86 -3.60
C THR A 113 20.51 -10.73 -3.57
N TYR A 114 19.82 -10.59 -2.44
CA TYR A 114 18.99 -9.43 -2.18
C TYR A 114 19.91 -8.20 -2.02
N PRO A 115 19.73 -7.11 -2.79
CA PRO A 115 20.60 -5.95 -2.68
C PRO A 115 20.46 -5.26 -1.32
N ASP A 116 21.56 -4.81 -0.73
CA ASP A 116 21.52 -4.15 0.58
C ASP A 116 21.08 -2.69 0.50
N ASP A 117 21.16 -2.06 -0.67
CA ASP A 117 20.99 -0.63 -0.94
C ASP A 117 19.60 -0.25 -1.48
N VAL A 118 18.59 -1.12 -1.30
CA VAL A 118 17.28 -0.96 -1.95
C VAL A 118 16.54 0.30 -1.47
N ILE A 119 16.56 0.56 -0.16
CA ILE A 119 15.90 1.73 0.42
C ILE A 119 16.65 3.01 0.02
N GLU A 120 17.98 2.98 0.04
CA GLU A 120 18.85 4.07 -0.40
C GLU A 120 18.57 4.44 -1.85
N ARG A 121 18.39 3.44 -2.73
CA ARG A 121 18.02 3.65 -4.13
C ARG A 121 16.61 4.18 -4.32
N LEU A 122 15.66 3.80 -3.46
CA LEU A 122 14.33 4.41 -3.44
C LEU A 122 14.42 5.89 -3.05
N VAL A 123 15.15 6.22 -2.00
CA VAL A 123 15.37 7.62 -1.58
C VAL A 123 16.09 8.42 -2.67
N ALA A 124 17.10 7.85 -3.31
CA ALA A 124 17.84 8.47 -4.40
C ALA A 124 17.01 8.65 -5.69
N SER A 125 15.78 8.11 -5.75
CA SER A 125 14.88 8.29 -6.88
C SER A 125 14.29 9.71 -6.99
N GLY A 126 14.48 10.56 -5.97
CA GLY A 126 13.99 11.94 -5.92
C GLY A 126 12.54 12.09 -5.44
N ARG A 127 11.85 10.99 -5.12
CA ARG A 127 10.47 10.98 -4.61
C ARG A 127 10.43 11.17 -3.10
N ARG A 128 9.24 11.47 -2.55
CA ARG A 128 9.04 11.60 -1.11
C ARG A 128 8.90 10.23 -0.46
N VAL A 129 10.04 9.62 -0.13
CA VAL A 129 10.09 8.26 0.44
C VAL A 129 10.07 8.32 1.97
N THR A 130 9.16 7.57 2.59
CA THR A 130 9.09 7.36 4.04
C THR A 130 9.13 5.87 4.34
N VAL A 131 10.04 5.47 5.21
CA VAL A 131 10.10 4.10 5.73
C VAL A 131 9.10 3.96 6.87
N VAL A 132 8.22 2.97 6.79
CA VAL A 132 7.21 2.67 7.80
C VAL A 132 7.59 1.34 8.47
N PRO A 133 7.74 1.26 9.80
CA PRO A 133 8.06 0.01 10.51
C PRO A 133 6.82 -0.87 10.74
N ALA A 134 6.02 -1.12 9.71
CA ALA A 134 4.69 -1.72 9.82
C ALA A 134 4.69 -3.14 10.39
N SER A 135 5.66 -3.97 10.03
CA SER A 135 5.74 -5.33 10.61
C SER A 135 6.06 -5.29 12.10
N ALA A 136 6.98 -4.43 12.52
CA ALA A 136 7.35 -4.28 13.92
C ALA A 136 6.17 -3.75 14.75
N THR A 137 5.51 -2.68 14.28
CA THR A 137 4.32 -2.12 14.92
C THR A 137 3.19 -3.15 15.05
N ALA A 138 2.94 -3.96 14.02
CA ALA A 138 1.92 -5.00 14.08
C ALA A 138 2.23 -6.10 15.12
N VAL A 139 3.51 -6.46 15.28
CA VAL A 139 3.97 -7.40 16.30
C VAL A 139 3.79 -6.83 17.71
N GLU A 140 4.13 -5.57 17.93
CA GLU A 140 3.92 -4.88 19.22
C GLU A 140 2.45 -4.81 19.62
N LEU A 141 1.55 -4.70 18.64
CA LEU A 141 0.10 -4.74 18.86
C LEU A 141 -0.47 -6.16 19.08
N GLY A 142 0.37 -7.19 18.97
CA GLY A 142 -0.01 -8.60 19.19
C GLY A 142 -0.64 -9.30 17.98
N GLU A 143 -0.63 -8.71 16.79
CA GLU A 143 -1.14 -9.33 15.56
C GLU A 143 -0.24 -9.01 14.36
N SER A 144 0.78 -9.84 14.16
CA SER A 144 1.74 -9.73 13.04
C SER A 144 1.08 -9.66 11.65
N ARG A 145 -0.15 -10.16 11.47
CA ARG A 145 -0.86 -10.11 10.18
C ARG A 145 -1.49 -8.74 9.89
N ALA A 146 -1.52 -7.83 10.86
CA ALA A 146 -2.12 -6.50 10.72
C ALA A 146 -1.15 -5.45 10.14
N ALA A 147 0.08 -5.83 9.77
CA ALA A 147 1.06 -4.92 9.17
C ALA A 147 0.52 -4.19 7.92
N ASN A 148 -0.36 -4.85 7.17
CA ASN A 148 -1.00 -4.23 6.01
C ASN A 148 -1.94 -3.09 6.37
N MET A 149 -2.57 -3.15 7.54
CA MET A 149 -3.41 -2.07 8.05
C MET A 149 -2.58 -0.93 8.63
N VAL A 150 -1.41 -1.20 9.21
CA VAL A 150 -0.44 -0.15 9.58
C VAL A 150 -0.01 0.64 8.33
N MET A 151 0.37 -0.05 7.27
CA MET A 151 0.71 0.57 5.99
C MET A 151 -0.47 1.40 5.43
N LEU A 152 -1.68 0.83 5.44
CA LEU A 152 -2.88 1.54 4.97
C LEU A 152 -3.19 2.79 5.81
N GLY A 153 -3.02 2.73 7.13
CA GLY A 153 -3.15 3.86 8.03
C GLY A 153 -2.17 4.98 7.68
N ALA A 154 -0.91 4.63 7.43
CA ALA A 154 0.08 5.59 6.98
C ALA A 154 -0.34 6.29 5.67
N LEU A 155 -0.90 5.55 4.69
CA LEU A 155 -1.44 6.15 3.46
C LEU A 155 -2.64 7.05 3.73
N ALA A 156 -3.54 6.67 4.64
CA ALA A 156 -4.76 7.42 4.91
C ALA A 156 -4.49 8.88 5.31
N THR A 157 -3.30 9.18 5.85
CA THR A 157 -2.85 10.56 6.14
C THR A 157 -2.67 11.44 4.90
N GLN A 158 -2.68 10.84 3.70
CA GLN A 158 -2.52 11.49 2.38
C GLN A 158 -3.86 11.58 1.62
N ILE A 159 -4.96 11.14 2.23
CA ILE A 159 -6.28 11.05 1.61
C ILE A 159 -7.31 11.64 2.58
N GLU A 160 -7.93 12.74 2.18
CA GLU A 160 -8.94 13.43 3.00
C GLU A 160 -10.27 12.66 3.02
N LEU A 161 -10.40 11.79 4.01
CA LEU A 161 -11.62 11.04 4.31
C LEU A 161 -11.89 11.07 5.82
N ALA A 162 -13.17 11.09 6.19
CA ALA A 162 -13.58 11.02 7.59
C ALA A 162 -13.15 9.70 8.24
N ASP A 163 -12.82 9.74 9.53
CA ASP A 163 -12.35 8.58 10.30
C ASP A 163 -13.37 7.44 10.31
N GLU A 164 -14.65 7.78 10.39
CA GLU A 164 -15.75 6.83 10.39
C GLU A 164 -15.78 6.02 9.08
N ILE A 165 -15.46 6.66 7.95
CA ILE A 165 -15.42 6.00 6.63
C ILE A 165 -14.36 4.89 6.60
N TRP A 166 -13.17 5.16 7.16
CA TRP A 166 -12.10 4.16 7.22
C TRP A 166 -12.48 2.96 8.09
N SER A 167 -13.09 3.22 9.24
CA SER A 167 -13.49 2.16 10.17
C SER A 167 -14.63 1.30 9.62
N GLU A 168 -15.63 1.92 8.98
CA GLU A 168 -16.70 1.22 8.25
C GLU A 168 -16.15 0.40 7.07
N ALA A 169 -15.25 0.97 6.27
CA ALA A 169 -14.61 0.27 5.16
C ALA A 169 -13.84 -0.97 5.64
N ALA A 170 -13.11 -0.85 6.75
CA ALA A 170 -12.42 -1.98 7.36
C ALA A 170 -13.41 -3.06 7.85
N ALA A 171 -14.53 -2.66 8.45
CA ALA A 171 -15.57 -3.60 8.92
C ALA A 171 -16.25 -4.37 7.78
N LEU A 172 -16.37 -3.79 6.58
CA LEU A 172 -16.92 -4.45 5.40
C LEU A 172 -15.98 -5.50 4.80
N VAL A 173 -14.67 -5.37 5.00
CA VAL A 173 -13.65 -6.21 4.36
C VAL A 173 -13.07 -7.26 5.32
N LEU A 174 -12.89 -6.88 6.58
CA LEU A 174 -12.22 -7.70 7.59
C LEU A 174 -13.21 -8.60 8.34
N LYS A 175 -12.70 -9.71 8.88
CA LYS A 175 -13.51 -10.59 9.74
C LYS A 175 -13.80 -9.87 11.07
N PRO A 176 -15.00 -10.01 11.66
CA PRO A 176 -15.34 -9.34 12.92
C PRO A 176 -14.31 -9.56 14.03
N ARG A 177 -13.84 -10.81 14.20
CA ARG A 177 -12.82 -11.17 15.20
C ARG A 177 -11.45 -10.50 15.02
N ALA A 178 -11.16 -9.99 13.84
CA ALA A 178 -9.90 -9.34 13.50
C ALA A 178 -10.04 -7.81 13.43
N LEU A 179 -11.26 -7.27 13.48
CA LEU A 179 -11.51 -5.86 13.21
C LEU A 179 -10.81 -4.95 14.23
N GLU A 180 -10.99 -5.20 15.53
CA GLU A 180 -10.48 -4.35 16.59
C GLU A 180 -8.96 -4.16 16.51
N VAL A 181 -8.19 -5.25 16.41
CA VAL A 181 -6.73 -5.17 16.31
C VAL A 181 -6.27 -4.52 15.00
N ASN A 182 -7.01 -4.69 13.90
CA ASN A 182 -6.70 -4.06 12.63
C ASN A 182 -7.01 -2.56 12.62
N LEU A 183 -8.04 -2.11 13.32
CA LEU A 183 -8.32 -0.68 13.50
C LEU A 183 -7.23 -0.02 14.36
N ARG A 184 -6.77 -0.69 15.42
CA ARG A 184 -5.61 -0.24 16.21
C ARG A 184 -4.33 -0.16 15.38
N ALA A 185 -4.09 -1.16 14.51
CA ALA A 185 -2.96 -1.15 13.59
C ALA A 185 -3.05 -0.01 12.57
N PHE A 186 -4.24 0.22 11.99
CA PHE A 186 -4.49 1.37 11.13
C PHE A 186 -4.21 2.69 11.83
N GLU A 187 -4.69 2.87 13.06
CA GLU A 187 -4.44 4.08 13.83
C GLU A 187 -2.95 4.28 14.14
N ALA A 188 -2.24 3.22 14.54
CA ALA A 188 -0.80 3.29 14.73
C ALA A 188 -0.07 3.71 13.44
N GLY A 189 -0.54 3.22 12.28
CA GLY A 189 -0.07 3.65 10.96
C GLY A 189 -0.19 5.15 10.72
N ARG A 190 -1.33 5.75 11.10
CA ARG A 190 -1.57 7.20 10.96
C ARG A 190 -0.62 8.06 11.77
N GLN A 191 -0.11 7.52 12.89
CA GLN A 191 0.80 8.24 13.78
C GLN A 191 2.26 8.17 13.33
N LEU A 192 2.61 7.25 12.41
CA LEU A 192 3.98 7.04 11.92
C LEU A 192 4.36 8.01 10.79
N VAL A 193 3.38 8.60 10.12
CA VAL A 193 3.60 9.49 8.96
C VAL A 193 2.85 10.80 9.21
N PRO A 194 3.50 11.96 9.06
CA PRO A 194 2.80 13.25 9.15
C PRO A 194 1.66 13.32 8.13
N ALA A 195 0.56 13.98 8.52
CA ALA A 195 -0.50 14.33 7.57
C ALA A 195 0.10 15.07 6.37
N GLY A 196 -0.30 14.65 5.16
CA GLY A 196 0.11 15.31 3.92
C GLY A 196 -0.39 16.75 3.90
N VAL A 197 0.51 17.69 3.57
CA VAL A 197 0.18 19.07 3.15
C VAL A 197 -0.06 19.08 1.65
#